data_AF-A0A183EI74-F1
#
_entry.id   AF-A0A183EI74-F1
#
_cell.length_a   1.000
_cell.length_b   1.000
_cell.length_c   1.000
_cell.angle_alpha   90.00
_cell.angle_beta   90.00
_cell.angle_gamma   90.00
#
_symmetry.space_group_name_H-M   'P 1'
#
loop_
_entity.id
_entity.type
_entity.pdbx_description
1 polymer ?
#
loop_
_entity_poly.entity_id
_entity_poly.type
_entity_poly.pdbx_seq_one_letter_code
_entity_poly.pdbx_strand_id
1 'polypeptide(L)'
;LNLSVHCTDVQAMVLATLIDREGRASVRNAPLALTIGDILLTDKIDHEDGYMEDDTLMAHIMKCDSALWKGARVTFHQMIMTTVLMDNYQKQIFSRLYVQVHWNSNQPFFIFTVPTIARILIAEECALKFICDGLTEHCVKYIRSVNGPKFDFSSRSSPHALRRSLYMLYDLKYLLSVVPAERDWTPTLRENFYNGCVSLIQFLSYMQDMDEVRRLTAQHQVWELEWETAFNIQIKLQDVLTLIIAWANSDVRFFFFLR
;
A
#
# COMPACT_ATOMS: atom_id res chain seq x y z
N LEU A 1 2.02 26.62 4.73
CA LEU A 1 1.89 28.00 4.24
C LEU A 1 3.24 28.71 4.30
N ASN A 2 3.82 28.98 5.48
CA ASN A 2 5.16 29.61 5.59
C ASN A 2 6.22 28.90 4.72
N LEU A 3 6.45 27.60 4.95
CA LEU A 3 7.41 26.79 4.19
C LEU A 3 7.03 26.53 2.71
N SER A 4 5.81 26.87 2.30
CA SER A 4 5.23 26.46 0.99
C SER A 4 5.02 27.64 0.04
N VAL A 5 4.89 28.85 0.59
CA VAL A 5 4.60 30.12 -0.11
C VAL A 5 5.66 31.18 0.22
N HIS A 6 6.74 30.80 0.92
CA HIS A 6 7.80 31.70 1.36
C HIS A 6 7.27 32.96 2.06
N CYS A 7 6.24 32.81 2.91
CA CYS A 7 5.63 33.92 3.64
C CYS A 7 5.93 33.80 5.14
N THR A 8 5.98 34.92 5.86
CA THR A 8 6.30 34.92 7.31
C THR A 8 5.25 34.15 8.12
N ASP A 9 5.62 33.63 9.31
CA ASP A 9 4.70 32.88 10.19
C ASP A 9 3.43 33.67 10.54
N VAL A 10 3.57 34.98 10.69
CA VAL A 10 2.45 35.90 10.97
C VAL A 10 1.52 36.00 9.78
N GLN A 11 2.05 36.18 8.56
CA GLN A 11 1.25 36.22 7.32
C GLN A 11 0.57 34.88 7.05
N ALA A 12 1.25 33.77 7.28
CA ALA A 12 0.70 32.43 7.12
C ALA A 12 -0.47 32.16 8.08
N MET A 13 -0.34 32.59 9.34
CA MET A 13 -1.40 32.44 10.35
C MET A 13 -2.60 33.33 10.03
N VAL A 14 -2.39 34.59 9.66
CA VAL A 14 -3.47 35.49 9.25
C VAL A 14 -4.22 34.95 8.05
N LEU A 15 -3.51 34.48 7.02
CA LEU A 15 -4.11 33.90 5.82
C LEU A 15 -4.92 32.63 6.14
N ALA A 16 -4.38 31.73 6.98
CA ALA A 16 -5.11 30.52 7.40
C ALA A 16 -6.40 30.85 8.18
N THR A 17 -6.32 31.84 9.08
CA THR A 17 -7.48 32.28 9.89
C THR A 17 -8.53 32.98 9.02
N LEU A 18 -8.08 33.77 8.05
CA LEU A 18 -8.95 34.44 7.07
C LEU A 18 -9.66 33.41 6.18
N ILE A 19 -8.94 32.40 5.67
CA ILE A 19 -9.52 31.32 4.87
C ILE A 19 -10.54 30.49 5.68
N ASP A 20 -10.27 30.16 6.95
CA ASP A 20 -11.21 29.37 7.77
C ASP A 20 -12.47 30.16 8.16
N ARG A 21 -12.31 31.45 8.49
CA ARG A 21 -13.40 32.35 8.90
C ARG A 21 -14.22 32.85 7.70
N GLU A 22 -13.55 33.39 6.69
CA GLU A 22 -14.20 34.03 5.54
C GLU A 22 -14.47 33.04 4.40
N GLY A 23 -13.74 31.93 4.27
CA GLY A 23 -13.96 30.93 3.22
C GLY A 23 -15.35 30.26 3.32
N ARG A 24 -15.81 29.96 4.55
CA ARG A 24 -17.18 29.46 4.78
C ARG A 24 -18.26 30.53 4.57
N ALA A 25 -17.93 31.81 4.82
CA ALA A 25 -18.86 32.94 4.68
C ALA A 25 -18.98 33.44 3.23
N SER A 26 -17.88 33.45 2.48
CA SER A 26 -17.78 33.88 1.07
C SER A 26 -18.70 33.07 0.16
N VAL A 27 -18.81 31.76 0.37
CA VAL A 27 -19.75 30.89 -0.37
C VAL A 27 -21.22 31.31 -0.16
N ARG A 28 -21.55 31.95 0.96
CA ARG A 28 -22.92 32.40 1.31
C ARG A 28 -23.15 33.89 1.09
N ASN A 29 -22.08 34.68 0.87
CA ASN A 29 -22.13 36.13 0.85
C ASN A 29 -21.46 36.66 -0.42
N ALA A 30 -22.25 36.79 -1.50
CA ALA A 30 -21.80 37.16 -2.84
C ALA A 30 -20.92 38.42 -2.94
N PRO A 31 -21.14 39.51 -2.16
CA PRO A 31 -20.30 40.70 -2.27
C PRO A 31 -18.86 40.45 -1.80
N LEU A 32 -18.71 39.69 -0.72
CA LEU A 32 -17.40 39.35 -0.14
C LEU A 32 -16.59 38.44 -1.09
N ALA A 33 -17.26 37.48 -1.73
CA ALA A 33 -16.63 36.60 -2.70
C ALA A 33 -16.06 37.37 -3.90
N LEU A 34 -16.78 38.38 -4.40
CA LEU A 34 -16.33 39.23 -5.50
C LEU A 34 -15.12 40.09 -5.07
N THR A 35 -15.16 40.70 -3.88
CA THR A 35 -14.04 41.50 -3.38
C THR A 35 -12.77 40.67 -3.21
N ILE A 36 -12.89 39.44 -2.67
CA ILE A 36 -11.74 38.53 -2.53
C ILE A 36 -11.21 38.13 -3.92
N GLY A 37 -12.10 37.84 -4.87
CA GLY A 37 -11.72 37.52 -6.25
C GLY A 37 -10.95 38.66 -6.93
N ASP A 38 -11.43 39.90 -6.77
CA ASP A 38 -10.76 41.08 -7.30
C ASP A 38 -9.37 41.25 -6.69
N ILE A 39 -9.22 41.12 -5.37
CA ILE A 39 -7.91 41.21 -4.70
C ILE A 39 -6.96 40.14 -5.24
N LEU A 40 -7.38 38.88 -5.33
CA LEU A 40 -6.52 37.79 -5.82
C LEU A 40 -6.03 38.04 -7.26
N LEU A 41 -6.87 38.64 -8.11
CA LEU A 41 -6.59 38.86 -9.53
C LEU A 41 -5.90 40.18 -9.83
N THR A 42 -5.94 41.16 -8.92
CA THR A 42 -5.41 42.51 -9.17
C THR A 42 -4.23 42.87 -8.29
N ASP A 43 -4.13 42.29 -7.09
CA ASP A 43 -3.06 42.59 -6.16
C ASP A 43 -1.77 41.91 -6.61
N LYS A 44 -0.68 42.68 -6.65
CA LYS A 44 0.64 42.23 -7.11
C LYS A 44 1.52 41.88 -5.93
N ILE A 45 2.36 40.86 -6.09
CA ILE A 45 3.33 40.48 -5.06
C ILE A 45 4.64 41.23 -5.32
N ASP A 46 5.13 41.95 -4.32
CA ASP A 46 6.47 42.54 -4.34
C ASP A 46 7.51 41.42 -4.16
N HIS A 47 8.29 41.15 -5.21
CA HIS A 47 9.44 40.24 -5.13
C HIS A 47 10.66 40.98 -4.59
N GLU A 48 11.27 40.50 -3.50
CA GLU A 48 12.53 41.05 -2.95
C GLU A 48 13.73 40.81 -3.89
N ASP A 49 13.62 39.88 -4.84
CA ASP A 49 14.65 39.56 -5.83
C ASP A 49 14.29 40.20 -7.18
N GLY A 50 15.12 41.16 -7.63
CA GLY A 50 14.86 42.11 -8.73
C GLY A 50 14.66 41.58 -10.17
N TYR A 51 14.00 40.44 -10.35
CA TYR A 51 13.42 40.00 -11.61
C TYR A 51 11.92 40.28 -11.61
N MET A 52 11.54 41.37 -12.30
CA MET A 52 10.16 41.86 -12.38
C MET A 52 9.29 40.96 -13.26
N GLU A 53 8.75 39.87 -12.70
CA GLU A 53 7.45 39.36 -13.16
C GLU A 53 6.37 40.03 -12.29
N ASP A 54 5.56 40.89 -12.91
CA ASP A 54 4.36 41.50 -12.32
C ASP A 54 3.29 40.42 -12.11
N ASP A 55 3.56 39.47 -11.23
CA ASP A 55 2.66 38.38 -10.93
C ASP A 55 1.58 38.86 -9.96
N THR A 56 0.32 38.63 -10.36
CA THR A 56 -0.80 38.75 -9.44
C THR A 56 -0.70 37.66 -8.37
N LEU A 57 -1.32 37.90 -7.21
CA LEU A 57 -1.38 36.92 -6.13
C LEU A 57 -1.89 35.55 -6.63
N MET A 58 -2.89 35.55 -7.51
CA MET A 58 -3.41 34.35 -8.14
C MET A 58 -2.38 33.66 -9.05
N ALA A 59 -1.64 34.42 -9.88
CA ALA A 59 -0.61 33.85 -10.75
C ALA A 59 0.50 33.17 -9.93
N HIS A 60 0.89 33.79 -8.81
CA HIS A 60 1.88 33.22 -7.90
C HIS A 60 1.36 31.95 -7.20
N ILE A 61 0.11 31.94 -6.72
CA ILE A 61 -0.51 30.73 -6.15
C ILE A 61 -0.52 29.59 -7.17
N MET A 62 -0.83 29.87 -8.44
CA MET A 62 -0.81 28.87 -9.51
C MET A 62 0.61 28.31 -9.76
N LYS A 63 1.64 29.17 -9.74
CA LYS A 63 3.05 28.73 -9.84
C LYS A 63 3.48 27.88 -8.64
N CYS A 64 2.97 28.18 -7.45
CA CYS A 64 3.28 27.46 -6.21
C CYS A 64 2.36 26.26 -5.92
N ASP A 65 1.37 25.96 -6.76
CA ASP A 65 0.35 24.92 -6.51
C ASP A 65 0.99 23.57 -6.16
N SER A 66 2.00 23.15 -6.92
CA SER A 66 2.73 21.90 -6.65
C SER A 66 3.41 21.88 -5.27
N ALA A 67 3.92 23.02 -4.80
CA ALA A 67 4.55 23.14 -3.50
C ALA A 67 3.51 23.19 -2.37
N LEU A 68 2.38 23.87 -2.59
CA LEU A 68 1.24 23.90 -1.70
C LEU A 68 0.66 22.51 -1.45
N TRP A 69 0.42 21.73 -2.51
CA TRP A 69 -0.07 20.35 -2.39
C TRP A 69 0.91 19.42 -1.68
N LYS A 70 2.20 19.54 -1.99
CA LYS A 70 3.25 18.78 -1.29
C LYS A 70 3.29 19.16 0.20
N GLY A 71 3.26 20.45 0.52
CA GLY A 71 3.22 20.96 1.88
C GLY A 71 2.01 20.45 2.65
N ALA A 72 0.81 20.56 2.08
CA ALA A 72 -0.42 20.06 2.69
C ALA A 72 -0.35 18.55 2.95
N ARG A 73 0.16 17.76 1.99
CA ARG A 73 0.34 16.31 2.15
C ARG A 73 1.32 15.98 3.28
N VAL A 74 2.45 16.69 3.35
CA VAL A 74 3.44 16.49 4.42
C VAL A 74 2.85 16.82 5.78
N THR A 75 2.17 17.97 5.92
CA THR A 75 1.54 18.37 7.19
C THR A 75 0.45 17.37 7.61
N PHE A 76 -0.38 16.91 6.67
CA PHE A 76 -1.39 15.90 6.95
C PHE A 76 -0.76 14.57 7.39
N HIS A 77 0.30 14.14 6.72
CA HIS A 77 1.03 12.93 7.08
C HIS A 77 1.68 13.06 8.47
N GLN A 78 2.31 14.20 8.77
CA GLN A 78 2.86 14.50 10.09
C GLN A 78 1.77 14.48 11.16
N MET A 79 0.61 15.07 10.89
CA MET A 79 -0.54 15.05 11.81
C MET A 79 -0.97 13.60 12.10
N ILE A 80 -1.14 12.74 11.08
CA ILE A 80 -1.46 11.33 11.30
C ILE A 80 -0.37 10.63 12.11
N MET A 81 0.90 10.87 11.78
CA MET A 81 2.04 10.25 12.45
C MET A 81 2.12 10.63 13.94
N THR A 82 1.88 11.90 14.28
CA THR A 82 1.99 12.42 15.64
C THR A 82 0.75 12.19 16.49
N THR A 83 -0.42 12.01 15.87
CA THR A 83 -1.68 11.78 16.59
C THR A 83 -2.04 10.30 16.58
N VAL A 84 -2.51 9.79 15.44
CA VAL A 84 -3.06 8.44 15.26
C VAL A 84 -2.02 7.34 15.43
N LEU A 85 -0.80 7.59 14.95
CA LEU A 85 0.29 6.62 14.94
C LEU A 85 1.32 6.85 16.06
N MET A 86 0.96 7.52 17.14
CA MET A 86 1.75 7.51 18.38
C MET A 86 1.25 6.44 19.34
N ASP A 87 -0.03 6.50 19.71
CA ASP A 87 -0.65 5.58 20.67
C ASP A 87 -0.94 4.19 20.08
N ASN A 88 -0.78 3.13 20.87
CA ASN A 88 -0.97 1.76 20.40
C ASN A 88 -2.44 1.44 20.11
N TYR A 89 -3.37 1.93 20.94
CA TYR A 89 -4.79 1.68 20.75
C TYR A 89 -5.33 2.40 19.49
N GLN A 90 -4.94 3.65 19.29
CA GLN A 90 -5.29 4.39 18.07
C GLN A 90 -4.70 3.76 16.81
N LYS A 91 -3.43 3.30 16.87
CA LYS A 91 -2.81 2.52 15.79
C LYS A 91 -3.64 1.32 15.41
N GLN A 92 -4.11 0.53 16.37
CA GLN A 92 -4.91 -0.67 16.09
C GLN A 92 -6.22 -0.31 15.36
N ILE A 93 -6.94 0.71 15.82
CA ILE A 93 -8.17 1.17 15.16
C ILE A 93 -7.88 1.62 13.72
N PHE A 94 -6.87 2.47 13.54
CA PHE A 94 -6.47 2.94 12.23
C PHE A 94 -6.06 1.78 11.31
N SER A 95 -5.36 0.78 11.86
CA SER A 95 -4.89 -0.36 11.09
C SER A 95 -6.03 -1.19 10.52
N ARG A 96 -7.06 -1.45 11.33
CA ARG A 96 -8.26 -2.17 10.89
C ARG A 96 -9.02 -1.38 9.82
N LEU A 97 -9.26 -0.10 10.05
CA LEU A 97 -9.93 0.78 9.08
C LEU A 97 -9.16 0.84 7.75
N TYR A 98 -7.84 0.93 7.81
CA TYR A 98 -7.00 0.97 6.62
C TYR A 98 -7.13 -0.33 5.81
N VAL A 99 -7.13 -1.50 6.48
CA VAL A 99 -7.34 -2.79 5.81
C VAL A 99 -8.70 -2.84 5.12
N GLN A 100 -9.76 -2.44 5.82
CA GLN A 100 -11.12 -2.45 5.27
C GLN A 100 -11.30 -1.51 4.06
N VAL A 101 -10.68 -0.33 4.09
CA VAL A 101 -10.80 0.66 3.00
C VAL A 101 -9.91 0.31 1.80
N HIS A 102 -8.64 -0.02 2.04
CA HIS A 102 -7.67 -0.20 0.97
C HIS A 102 -7.72 -1.58 0.32
N TRP A 103 -8.27 -2.59 0.99
CA TRP A 103 -8.47 -3.91 0.39
C TRP A 103 -9.33 -3.84 -0.86
N ASN A 104 -10.47 -3.14 -0.80
CA ASN A 104 -11.35 -2.95 -1.97
C ASN A 104 -10.67 -2.20 -3.13
N SER A 105 -9.51 -1.57 -2.89
CA SER A 105 -8.80 -0.74 -3.86
C SER A 105 -7.54 -1.40 -4.45
N ASN A 106 -7.21 -2.65 -4.09
CA ASN A 106 -6.05 -3.40 -4.59
C ASN A 106 -4.72 -2.62 -4.48
N GLN A 107 -4.53 -1.82 -3.42
CA GLN A 107 -3.29 -1.08 -3.18
C GLN A 107 -2.42 -1.77 -2.12
N PRO A 108 -1.08 -1.76 -2.29
CA PRO A 108 -0.13 -2.39 -1.37
C PRO A 108 -0.15 -1.81 0.05
N PHE A 109 0.08 -2.67 1.05
CA PHE A 109 -0.07 -2.40 2.48
C PHE A 109 1.20 -1.81 3.11
N PHE A 110 1.49 -0.53 2.87
CA PHE A 110 2.76 0.06 3.34
C PHE A 110 2.80 0.58 4.80
N ILE A 111 1.74 0.41 5.59
CA ILE A 111 1.54 1.29 6.75
C ILE A 111 1.75 0.68 8.16
N PHE A 112 2.14 -0.60 8.30
CA PHE A 112 2.28 -1.19 9.64
C PHE A 112 3.73 -1.58 9.95
N THR A 113 4.27 -1.05 11.05
CA THR A 113 5.64 -1.30 11.55
C THR A 113 5.69 -1.92 12.95
N VAL A 114 4.55 -2.10 13.63
CA VAL A 114 4.49 -2.73 14.96
C VAL A 114 4.02 -4.20 14.88
N PRO A 115 4.81 -5.18 15.35
CA PRO A 115 4.45 -6.60 15.29
C PRO A 115 3.21 -7.02 16.08
N THR A 116 2.82 -6.28 17.13
CA THR A 116 1.57 -6.54 17.85
C THR A 116 0.33 -6.25 17.00
N ILE A 117 0.43 -5.30 16.06
CA ILE A 117 -0.65 -5.01 15.11
C ILE A 117 -0.79 -6.15 14.11
N ALA A 118 0.32 -6.73 13.64
CA ALA A 118 0.29 -7.82 12.67
C ALA A 118 -0.56 -9.01 13.15
N ARG A 119 -0.42 -9.41 14.42
CA ARG A 119 -1.22 -10.50 15.00
C ARG A 119 -2.70 -10.17 15.07
N ILE A 120 -3.05 -8.94 15.47
CA ILE A 120 -4.44 -8.47 15.52
C ILE A 120 -5.04 -8.45 14.11
N LEU A 121 -4.29 -8.01 13.11
CA LEU A 121 -4.75 -7.99 11.72
C LEU A 121 -5.00 -9.41 11.16
N ILE A 122 -4.16 -10.39 11.52
CA ILE A 122 -4.42 -11.79 11.16
C ILE A 122 -5.66 -12.30 11.90
N ALA A 123 -5.75 -12.05 13.21
CA ALA A 123 -6.81 -12.60 14.06
C ALA A 123 -8.20 -11.98 13.79
N GLU A 124 -8.29 -10.68 13.54
CA GLU A 124 -9.57 -9.96 13.41
C GLU A 124 -9.93 -9.65 11.96
N GLU A 125 -8.94 -9.38 11.10
CA GLU A 125 -9.18 -8.87 9.74
C GLU A 125 -8.69 -9.84 8.66
N CYS A 126 -8.44 -11.12 8.98
CA CYS A 126 -8.01 -12.15 8.01
C CYS A 126 -6.84 -11.73 7.09
N ALA A 127 -5.95 -10.84 7.56
CA ALA A 127 -5.02 -10.13 6.68
C ALA A 127 -4.12 -11.06 5.85
N LEU A 128 -3.73 -12.22 6.40
CA LEU A 128 -2.95 -13.23 5.69
C LEU A 128 -3.69 -13.77 4.46
N LYS A 129 -4.97 -14.13 4.62
CA LYS A 129 -5.82 -14.64 3.54
C LYS A 129 -6.00 -13.59 2.45
N PHE A 130 -6.33 -12.37 2.85
CA PHE A 130 -6.52 -11.28 1.90
C PHE A 130 -5.27 -11.05 1.07
N ILE A 131 -4.10 -10.88 1.68
CA ILE A 131 -2.87 -10.66 0.90
C ILE A 131 -2.58 -11.82 -0.08
N CYS A 132 -2.80 -13.08 0.33
CA CYS A 132 -2.64 -14.24 -0.56
C CYS A 132 -3.67 -14.26 -1.71
N ASP A 133 -4.93 -13.93 -1.44
CA ASP A 133 -5.99 -13.86 -2.45
C ASP A 133 -5.70 -12.74 -3.46
N GLY A 134 -5.24 -11.58 -2.99
CA GLY A 134 -4.92 -10.43 -3.85
C GLY A 134 -3.71 -10.70 -4.74
N LEU A 135 -2.69 -11.38 -4.19
CA LEU A 135 -1.57 -11.87 -4.98
C LEU A 135 -2.04 -12.82 -6.08
N THR A 136 -2.96 -13.73 -5.75
CA THR A 136 -3.55 -14.67 -6.70
C THR A 136 -4.34 -13.93 -7.78
N GLU A 137 -5.24 -13.02 -7.41
CA GLU A 137 -6.08 -12.22 -8.32
C GLU A 137 -5.24 -11.46 -9.36
N HIS A 138 -4.14 -10.82 -8.93
CA HIS A 138 -3.23 -10.15 -9.85
C HIS A 138 -2.53 -11.10 -10.83
N CYS A 139 -2.41 -12.37 -10.45
CA CYS A 139 -1.75 -13.40 -11.24
C CYS A 139 -2.72 -14.25 -12.08
N VAL A 140 -4.05 -14.16 -11.86
CA VAL A 140 -5.06 -14.97 -12.57
C VAL A 140 -4.93 -14.87 -14.09
N LYS A 141 -4.59 -13.69 -14.63
CA LYS A 141 -4.40 -13.48 -16.07
C LYS A 141 -3.22 -14.24 -16.68
N TYR A 142 -2.32 -14.76 -15.86
CA TYR A 142 -1.18 -15.60 -16.26
C TYR A 142 -1.49 -17.09 -16.11
N ILE A 143 -2.68 -17.45 -15.63
CA ILE A 143 -3.11 -18.84 -15.51
C ILE A 143 -3.65 -19.31 -16.87
N ARG A 144 -3.13 -20.43 -17.38
CA ARG A 144 -3.73 -21.15 -18.52
C ARG A 144 -4.50 -22.35 -18.02
N SER A 145 -5.63 -22.65 -18.68
CA SER A 145 -6.58 -23.71 -18.29
C SER A 145 -6.41 -25.03 -19.06
N VAL A 146 -5.49 -25.08 -20.03
CA VAL A 146 -5.41 -26.21 -20.99
C VAL A 146 -5.13 -27.56 -20.28
N ASN A 147 -4.34 -27.56 -19.20
CA ASN A 147 -4.00 -28.76 -18.42
C ASN A 147 -4.23 -28.55 -16.90
N GLY A 148 -5.29 -27.81 -16.55
CA GLY A 148 -5.51 -27.32 -15.18
C GLY A 148 -4.88 -25.94 -14.94
N PRO A 149 -5.29 -25.23 -13.87
CA PRO A 149 -4.87 -23.86 -13.62
C PRO A 149 -3.39 -23.83 -13.21
N LYS A 150 -2.53 -23.43 -14.14
CA LYS A 150 -1.10 -23.22 -13.87
C LYS A 150 -0.61 -21.91 -14.49
N PHE A 151 0.38 -21.30 -13.85
CA PHE A 151 1.04 -20.14 -14.40
C PHE A 151 1.82 -20.51 -15.67
N ASP A 152 1.73 -19.64 -16.67
CA ASP A 152 2.43 -19.75 -17.94
C ASP A 152 2.95 -18.37 -18.32
N PHE A 153 4.26 -18.19 -18.18
CA PHE A 153 4.92 -16.94 -18.53
C PHE A 153 5.53 -16.95 -19.92
N SER A 154 5.60 -18.12 -20.58
CA SER A 154 6.22 -18.38 -21.89
C SER A 154 5.92 -17.38 -23.03
N SER A 155 4.86 -16.55 -22.95
CA SER A 155 4.55 -15.51 -23.95
C SER A 155 5.06 -14.11 -23.60
N ARG A 156 5.44 -13.85 -22.34
CA ARG A 156 5.92 -12.55 -21.83
C ARG A 156 6.86 -12.76 -20.66
N SER A 157 8.16 -12.57 -20.90
CA SER A 157 9.16 -12.64 -19.85
C SER A 157 8.94 -11.58 -18.78
N SER A 158 8.85 -12.03 -17.52
CA SER A 158 8.78 -11.20 -16.31
C SER A 158 7.87 -9.96 -16.39
N PRO A 159 6.54 -10.13 -16.43
CA PRO A 159 5.62 -9.00 -16.56
C PRO A 159 5.81 -7.98 -15.42
N HIS A 160 5.91 -6.69 -15.75
CA HIS A 160 6.02 -5.63 -14.73
C HIS A 160 4.89 -5.68 -13.69
N ALA A 161 3.68 -6.08 -14.10
CA ALA A 161 2.55 -6.26 -13.19
C ALA A 161 2.77 -7.40 -12.19
N LEU A 162 3.39 -8.52 -12.61
CA LEU A 162 3.77 -9.61 -11.71
C LEU A 162 4.85 -9.16 -10.72
N ARG A 163 5.90 -8.50 -11.20
CA ARG A 163 6.94 -7.95 -10.32
C ARG A 163 6.36 -6.99 -9.27
N ARG A 164 5.34 -6.23 -9.64
CA ARG A 164 4.64 -5.32 -8.73
C ARG A 164 3.78 -6.09 -7.71
N SER A 165 3.04 -7.12 -8.13
CA SER A 165 2.22 -7.91 -7.21
C SER A 165 3.07 -8.71 -6.22
N LEU A 166 4.25 -9.19 -6.61
CA LEU A 166 5.17 -9.90 -5.72
C LEU A 166 5.69 -9.06 -4.55
N TYR A 167 5.51 -7.72 -4.55
CA TYR A 167 5.82 -6.93 -3.35
C TYR A 167 4.88 -7.24 -2.17
N MET A 168 3.70 -7.80 -2.44
CA MET A 168 2.78 -8.29 -1.39
C MET A 168 3.42 -9.38 -0.52
N LEU A 169 4.44 -10.09 -1.02
CA LEU A 169 5.20 -11.07 -0.23
C LEU A 169 6.00 -10.41 0.91
N TYR A 170 6.42 -9.14 0.75
CA TYR A 170 7.05 -8.40 1.86
C TYR A 170 6.03 -8.07 2.95
N ASP A 171 4.78 -7.81 2.59
CA ASP A 171 3.70 -7.59 3.55
C ASP A 171 3.40 -8.87 4.33
N LEU A 172 3.37 -10.04 3.66
CA LEU A 172 3.27 -11.35 4.32
C LEU A 172 4.45 -11.60 5.27
N LYS A 173 5.68 -11.34 4.82
CA LYS A 173 6.89 -11.47 5.65
C LYS A 173 6.79 -10.60 6.89
N TYR A 174 6.31 -9.37 6.74
CA TYR A 174 6.10 -8.46 7.84
C TYR A 174 5.05 -8.99 8.83
N LEU A 175 3.88 -9.43 8.33
CA LEU A 175 2.81 -9.97 9.18
C LEU A 175 3.26 -11.17 10.02
N LEU A 176 4.13 -12.01 9.45
CA LEU A 176 4.60 -13.24 10.07
C LEU A 176 5.92 -13.07 10.84
N SER A 177 6.51 -11.88 10.85
CA SER A 177 7.85 -11.62 11.40
C SER A 177 7.99 -11.95 12.88
N VAL A 178 6.90 -11.87 13.65
CA VAL A 178 6.87 -12.22 15.07
C VAL A 178 5.99 -13.45 15.27
N VAL A 179 6.65 -14.58 15.47
CA VAL A 179 6.02 -15.87 15.74
C VAL A 179 5.30 -15.81 17.11
N PRO A 180 4.00 -16.17 17.18
CA PRO A 180 3.26 -16.19 18.44
C PRO A 180 3.80 -17.27 19.39
N ALA A 181 3.76 -17.01 20.69
CA ALA A 181 3.98 -18.06 21.69
C ALA A 181 2.73 -18.94 21.80
N GLU A 182 2.86 -20.16 22.34
CA GLU A 182 1.74 -21.10 22.49
C GLU A 182 0.52 -20.48 23.19
N ARG A 183 0.75 -19.66 24.22
CA ARG A 183 -0.29 -18.95 24.99
C ARG A 183 -1.03 -17.86 24.20
N ASP A 184 -0.45 -17.36 23.11
CA ASP A 184 -1.00 -16.25 22.33
C ASP A 184 -2.00 -16.75 21.27
N TRP A 185 -2.13 -18.07 21.07
CA TRP A 185 -3.02 -18.66 20.08
C TRP A 185 -4.49 -18.66 20.52
N THR A 186 -5.23 -17.65 20.07
CA THR A 186 -6.68 -17.60 20.19
C THR A 186 -7.37 -18.48 19.12
N PRO A 187 -8.62 -18.92 19.33
CA PRO A 187 -9.38 -19.63 18.31
C PRO A 187 -9.51 -18.86 16.98
N THR A 188 -9.77 -17.55 17.07
CA THR A 188 -9.90 -16.67 15.89
C THR A 188 -8.59 -16.52 15.14
N LEU A 189 -7.46 -16.38 15.84
CA LEU A 189 -6.14 -16.34 15.22
C LEU A 189 -5.83 -17.64 14.48
N ARG A 190 -6.16 -18.80 15.08
CA ARG A 190 -5.94 -20.12 14.48
C ARG A 190 -6.76 -20.31 13.20
N GLU A 191 -8.05 -19.98 13.24
CA GLU A 191 -8.94 -20.07 12.08
C GLU A 191 -8.48 -19.17 10.94
N ASN A 192 -8.16 -17.91 11.22
CA ASN A 192 -7.76 -16.96 10.18
C ASN A 192 -6.34 -17.21 9.64
N PHE A 193 -5.45 -17.73 10.48
CA PHE A 193 -4.15 -18.24 10.02
C PHE A 193 -4.32 -19.45 9.09
N TYR A 194 -5.19 -20.40 9.45
CA TYR A 194 -5.53 -21.55 8.60
C TYR A 194 -6.09 -21.09 7.25
N ASN A 195 -7.06 -20.16 7.25
CA ASN A 195 -7.64 -19.59 6.03
C ASN A 195 -6.56 -18.95 5.14
N GLY A 196 -5.60 -18.23 5.72
CA GLY A 196 -4.47 -17.67 4.98
C GLY A 196 -3.52 -18.73 4.42
N CYS A 197 -3.30 -19.83 5.14
CA CYS A 197 -2.53 -20.98 4.65
C CYS A 197 -3.21 -21.64 3.46
N VAL A 198 -4.54 -21.84 3.50
CA VAL A 198 -5.32 -22.40 2.39
C VAL A 198 -5.17 -21.53 1.13
N SER A 199 -5.33 -20.20 1.25
CA SER A 199 -5.14 -19.28 0.13
C SER A 199 -3.70 -19.31 -0.42
N LEU A 200 -2.69 -19.43 0.46
CA LEU A 200 -1.31 -19.57 0.00
C LEU A 200 -1.07 -20.90 -0.73
N ILE A 201 -1.60 -22.00 -0.21
CA ILE A 201 -1.47 -23.32 -0.85
C ILE A 201 -2.16 -23.32 -2.22
N GLN A 202 -3.29 -22.63 -2.34
CA GLN A 202 -3.94 -22.42 -3.64
C GLN A 202 -3.02 -21.64 -4.60
N PHE A 203 -2.40 -20.55 -4.16
CA PHE A 203 -1.41 -19.83 -4.97
C PHE A 203 -0.23 -20.73 -5.38
N LEU A 204 0.31 -21.51 -4.45
CA LEU A 204 1.38 -22.48 -4.69
C LEU A 204 0.97 -23.57 -5.70
N SER A 205 -0.31 -24.00 -5.67
CA SER A 205 -0.80 -25.01 -6.62
C SER A 205 -0.74 -24.52 -8.06
N TYR A 206 -0.88 -23.21 -8.30
CA TYR A 206 -0.74 -22.62 -9.63
C TYR A 206 0.73 -22.48 -10.07
N MET A 207 1.66 -22.44 -9.11
CA MET A 207 3.10 -22.50 -9.38
C MET A 207 3.57 -23.91 -9.71
N GLN A 208 2.83 -24.94 -9.29
CA GLN A 208 3.22 -26.33 -9.53
C GLN A 208 3.22 -26.61 -11.04
N ASP A 209 4.35 -27.14 -11.53
CA ASP A 209 4.59 -27.46 -12.94
C ASP A 209 4.45 -26.24 -13.89
N MET A 210 4.67 -25.03 -13.38
CA MET A 210 4.76 -23.81 -14.21
C MET A 210 6.03 -23.84 -15.06
N ASP A 211 5.91 -23.45 -16.33
CA ASP A 211 7.00 -23.34 -17.31
C ASP A 211 8.01 -24.53 -17.27
N GLU A 212 7.48 -25.76 -17.18
CA GLU A 212 8.25 -27.01 -17.07
C GLU A 212 9.27 -27.18 -18.21
N VAL A 213 10.56 -27.25 -17.87
CA VAL A 213 11.65 -27.50 -18.83
C VAL A 213 11.78 -28.99 -19.08
N ARG A 214 11.25 -29.45 -20.23
CA ARG A 214 11.43 -30.84 -20.67
C ARG A 214 12.61 -30.97 -21.63
N ARG A 215 13.39 -32.04 -21.46
CA ARG A 215 14.47 -32.39 -22.39
C ARG A 215 13.86 -32.78 -23.75
N LEU A 216 14.12 -31.97 -24.78
CA LEU A 216 13.74 -32.27 -26.15
C LEU A 216 14.87 -33.06 -26.82
N THR A 217 14.64 -34.33 -27.14
CA THR A 217 15.67 -35.22 -27.72
C THR A 217 15.72 -35.18 -29.25
N ALA A 218 14.77 -34.52 -29.92
CA ALA A 218 14.55 -34.70 -31.37
C ALA A 218 14.69 -33.43 -32.22
N GLN A 219 14.68 -32.21 -31.66
CA GLN A 219 14.76 -30.96 -32.43
C GLN A 219 15.70 -29.95 -31.78
N HIS A 220 16.33 -29.12 -32.62
CA HIS A 220 17.14 -28.00 -32.19
C HIS A 220 16.23 -26.96 -31.50
N GLN A 221 16.52 -26.67 -30.24
CA GLN A 221 15.80 -25.68 -29.46
C GLN A 221 16.24 -24.27 -29.92
N VAL A 222 15.37 -23.60 -30.69
CA VAL A 222 15.65 -22.27 -31.27
C VAL A 222 15.55 -21.15 -30.22
N TRP A 223 14.82 -21.38 -29.14
CA TRP A 223 14.55 -20.39 -28.09
C TRP A 223 14.82 -20.97 -26.69
N GLU A 224 15.49 -20.23 -25.82
CA GLU A 224 15.61 -20.60 -24.40
C GLU A 224 14.22 -20.66 -23.75
N LEU A 225 14.01 -21.69 -22.92
CA LEU A 225 12.77 -21.82 -22.15
C LEU A 225 12.77 -20.79 -21.02
N GLU A 226 11.63 -20.16 -20.77
CA GLU A 226 11.52 -19.13 -19.74
C GLU A 226 11.42 -19.77 -18.34
N TRP A 227 12.56 -19.99 -17.68
CA TRP A 227 12.63 -20.52 -16.32
C TRP A 227 12.84 -19.42 -15.26
N GLU A 228 13.33 -18.24 -15.67
CA GLU A 228 13.77 -17.18 -14.77
C GLU A 228 12.62 -16.59 -13.93
N THR A 229 11.43 -16.42 -14.52
CA THR A 229 10.26 -15.87 -13.82
C THR A 229 9.79 -16.81 -12.71
N ALA A 230 9.66 -18.10 -13.01
CA ALA A 230 9.30 -19.12 -12.03
C ALA A 230 10.28 -19.17 -10.86
N PHE A 231 11.58 -19.17 -11.17
CA PHE A 231 12.65 -19.18 -10.18
C PHE A 231 12.64 -17.92 -9.29
N ASN A 232 12.42 -16.74 -9.87
CA ASN A 232 12.32 -15.49 -9.14
C ASN A 232 11.14 -15.45 -8.17
N ILE A 233 9.97 -15.98 -8.58
CA ILE A 233 8.82 -16.11 -7.67
C ILE A 233 9.19 -17.04 -6.50
N GLN A 234 9.79 -18.19 -6.80
CA GLN A 234 10.15 -19.18 -5.78
C GLN A 234 11.15 -18.65 -4.75
N ILE A 235 12.21 -17.94 -5.18
CA ILE A 235 13.17 -17.31 -4.25
C ILE A 235 12.46 -16.34 -3.29
N LYS A 236 11.57 -15.49 -3.82
CA LYS A 236 10.85 -14.52 -3.00
C LYS A 236 9.90 -15.18 -2.01
N LEU A 237 9.34 -16.34 -2.39
CA LEU A 237 8.38 -17.07 -1.58
C LEU A 237 9.05 -17.83 -0.43
N GLN A 238 10.31 -18.24 -0.60
CA GLN A 238 11.08 -19.00 0.41
C GLN A 238 11.04 -18.34 1.79
N ASP A 239 11.25 -17.03 1.86
CA ASP A 239 11.19 -16.27 3.13
C ASP A 239 9.82 -16.40 3.82
N VAL A 240 8.74 -16.26 3.06
CA VAL A 240 7.37 -16.34 3.61
C VAL A 240 7.06 -17.76 4.06
N LEU A 241 7.45 -18.78 3.29
CA LEU A 241 7.22 -20.19 3.61
C LEU A 241 7.91 -20.58 4.91
N THR A 242 9.16 -20.16 5.11
CA THR A 242 9.89 -20.45 6.35
C THR A 242 9.18 -19.84 7.58
N LEU A 243 8.65 -18.63 7.46
CA LEU A 243 7.88 -18.00 8.53
C LEU A 243 6.54 -18.69 8.79
N ILE A 244 5.83 -19.14 7.76
CA ILE A 244 4.57 -19.90 7.92
C ILE A 244 4.82 -21.22 8.62
N ILE A 245 5.89 -21.92 8.27
CA ILE A 245 6.29 -23.17 8.95
C ILE A 245 6.63 -22.87 10.42
N ALA A 246 7.34 -21.78 10.71
CA ALA A 246 7.64 -21.39 12.09
C ALA A 246 6.37 -21.06 12.89
N TRP A 247 5.40 -20.38 12.28
CA TRP A 247 4.08 -20.15 12.88
C TRP A 247 3.31 -21.45 13.13
N ALA A 248 3.23 -22.33 12.13
CA ALA A 248 2.55 -23.62 12.27
C ALA A 248 3.17 -24.48 13.37
N ASN A 249 4.51 -24.48 13.51
CA ASN A 249 5.21 -25.20 14.57
C ASN A 249 5.02 -24.61 15.98
N SER A 250 4.58 -23.35 16.08
CA SER A 250 4.34 -22.71 17.38
C SER A 250 3.03 -23.12 18.05
N ASP A 251 2.11 -23.77 17.32
CA ASP A 251 0.83 -24.24 17.83
C ASP A 251 0.70 -25.76 17.70
N VAL A 252 0.75 -26.45 18.85
CA VAL A 252 0.64 -27.91 18.93
C VAL A 252 -0.70 -28.42 18.41
N ARG A 253 -1.75 -27.58 18.43
CA ARG A 253 -3.10 -27.92 17.98
C ARG A 253 -3.34 -27.65 16.51
N PHE A 254 -2.47 -26.88 15.84
CA PHE A 254 -2.64 -26.54 14.43
C PHE A 254 -2.58 -27.77 13.53
N PHE A 255 -1.66 -28.70 13.82
CA PHE A 255 -1.55 -29.97 13.08
C PHE A 255 -2.78 -30.89 13.21
N PHE A 256 -3.57 -30.75 14.28
CA PHE A 256 -4.84 -31.47 14.41
C PHE A 256 -5.95 -30.85 13.55
N PHE A 257 -5.82 -29.60 13.13
CA PHE A 257 -6.80 -28.89 12.31
C PHE A 257 -6.63 -29.17 10.80
N LEU A 258 -5.43 -29.59 10.39
CA LEU A 258 -5.09 -29.96 9.00
C LEU A 258 -5.46 -31.41 8.64
N ARG A 259 -5.87 -32.22 9.61
CA ARG A 259 -6.10 -33.67 9.46
C ARG A 259 -7.59 -33.99 9.47
#